data_AF-A0A502TFD3-F1
#
_entry.id   AF-A0A502TFD3-F1
#
_cell.length_a   1.000
_cell.length_b   1.000
_cell.length_c   1.000
_cell.angle_alpha   90.00
_cell.angle_beta   90.00
_cell.angle_gamma   90.00
#
_symmetry.space_group_name_H-M   'P 1'
#
loop_
_entity.id
_entity.type
_entity.pdbx_description
1 polymer ?
#
loop_
_entity_poly.entity_id
_entity_poly.type
_entity_poly.pdbx_seq_one_letter_code
_entity_poly.pdbx_strand_id
1 'polypeptide(L)'
;MDRIILALIPSNGVSITVWLVLTAILAAMALIAIWARRPTAARTLAVLSLLLFSPIAGAAVWLCLGWPVPYVEGLTVKPGKHMILGVKALIGDGIYVLLDLGGEAPRYYKMPWNDRTAEQMQKALDERAAGGEGSTAGVEVKPFEFSWDTHPPQFWADPQPKVLPDKPHQEEPMHAPGQDI
;
A
#
# COMPACT_ATOMS: atom_id res chain seq x y z
N MET A 1 -6.27 -12.52 39.39
CA MET A 1 -5.05 -13.00 38.69
C MET A 1 -5.42 -13.43 37.27
N ASP A 2 -6.04 -12.54 36.48
CA ASP A 2 -6.71 -12.93 35.22
C ASP A 2 -6.54 -11.94 34.06
N ARG A 3 -5.60 -10.99 34.19
CA ARG A 3 -5.38 -9.93 33.17
C ARG A 3 -3.95 -9.75 32.69
N ILE A 4 -3.01 -10.56 33.20
CA ILE A 4 -1.59 -10.41 32.85
C ILE A 4 -1.21 -11.27 31.64
N ILE A 5 -1.98 -12.32 31.31
CA ILE A 5 -1.67 -13.18 30.16
C ILE A 5 -2.06 -12.53 28.82
N LEU A 6 -2.96 -11.54 28.81
CA LEU A 6 -3.43 -10.90 27.57
C LEU A 6 -2.52 -9.77 27.05
N ALA A 7 -1.49 -9.37 27.80
CA ALA A 7 -0.64 -8.23 27.48
C ALA A 7 0.67 -8.59 26.73
N LEU A 8 0.95 -9.88 26.52
CA LEU A 8 2.18 -10.35 25.87
C LEU A 8 1.95 -10.97 24.50
N ILE A 9 0.80 -10.70 23.87
CA ILE A 9 0.61 -11.00 22.46
C ILE A 9 0.81 -9.68 21.73
N PRO A 10 1.97 -9.44 21.08
CA PRO A 10 2.06 -8.31 20.16
C PRO A 10 0.87 -8.41 19.21
N SER A 11 0.21 -7.30 18.86
CA SER A 11 -0.97 -7.31 17.95
C SER A 11 -0.73 -8.09 16.65
N ASN A 12 0.54 -8.29 16.29
CA ASN A 12 1.04 -9.02 15.13
C ASN A 12 1.14 -10.55 15.34
N GLY A 13 1.13 -11.02 16.60
CA GLY A 13 1.26 -12.42 17.01
C GLY A 13 -0.07 -13.15 17.12
N VAL A 14 -1.20 -12.45 17.16
CA VAL A 14 -2.54 -13.07 17.20
C VAL A 14 -2.75 -13.94 15.96
N SER A 15 -2.40 -13.45 14.77
CA SER A 15 -2.55 -14.19 13.51
C SER A 15 -1.70 -15.45 13.46
N ILE A 16 -0.46 -15.39 13.96
CA ILE A 16 0.46 -16.54 14.02
C ILE A 16 -0.06 -17.57 15.03
N THR A 17 -0.56 -17.11 16.17
CA THR A 17 -1.11 -17.98 17.22
C THR A 17 -2.37 -18.68 16.72
N VAL A 18 -3.28 -17.96 16.05
CA VAL A 18 -4.49 -18.53 15.44
C VAL A 18 -4.12 -19.57 14.37
N TRP A 19 -3.12 -19.27 13.53
CA TRP A 19 -2.62 -20.22 12.52
C TRP A 19 -2.07 -21.49 13.16
N LEU A 20 -1.18 -21.38 14.15
CA LEU A 20 -0.60 -22.53 14.85
C LEU A 20 -1.68 -23.38 15.53
N VAL A 21 -2.64 -22.75 16.21
CA VAL A 21 -3.75 -23.45 16.88
C VAL A 21 -4.63 -24.17 15.87
N LEU A 22 -5.03 -23.53 14.77
CA LEU A 22 -5.86 -24.14 13.74
C LEU A 22 -5.15 -25.34 13.09
N THR A 23 -3.85 -25.19 12.80
CA THR A 23 -3.03 -26.26 12.21
C THR A 23 -2.86 -27.42 13.19
N ALA A 24 -2.69 -27.14 14.48
CA ALA A 24 -2.62 -28.16 15.53
C ALA A 24 -3.95 -28.91 15.70
N ILE A 25 -5.10 -28.23 15.61
CA ILE A 25 -6.42 -28.86 15.65
C ILE A 25 -6.63 -29.77 14.44
N LEU A 26 -6.29 -29.31 13.24
CA LEU A 26 -6.36 -30.12 12.02
C LEU A 26 -5.42 -31.34 12.09
N ALA A 27 -4.21 -31.16 12.62
CA ALA A 27 -3.25 -32.25 12.82
C ALA A 27 -3.75 -33.26 13.86
N ALA A 28 -4.35 -32.81 14.96
CA ALA A 28 -4.96 -33.69 15.97
C ALA A 28 -6.14 -34.47 15.38
N MET A 29 -7.01 -33.82 14.60
CA MET A 29 -8.09 -34.50 13.85
C MET A 29 -7.54 -35.54 12.89
N ALA A 30 -6.46 -35.23 12.17
CA ALA A 30 -5.82 -36.18 11.26
C ALA A 30 -5.21 -37.37 12.02
N LEU A 31 -4.53 -37.15 13.15
CA LEU A 31 -3.97 -38.22 13.99
C LEU A 31 -5.04 -39.17 14.52
N ILE A 32 -6.14 -38.59 15.03
CA ILE A 32 -7.29 -39.35 15.53
C ILE A 32 -7.96 -40.12 14.37
N ALA A 33 -8.10 -39.51 13.19
CA ALA A 33 -8.67 -40.18 12.01
C ALA A 33 -7.79 -41.35 11.51
N ILE A 34 -6.47 -41.20 11.54
CA ILE A 34 -5.51 -42.26 11.16
C ILE A 34 -5.63 -43.46 12.11
N TRP A 35 -5.72 -43.21 13.42
CA TRP A 35 -5.86 -44.28 14.43
C TRP A 35 -7.30 -44.82 14.58
N ALA A 36 -8.31 -44.07 14.14
CA ALA A 36 -9.69 -44.52 14.19
C ALA A 36 -9.93 -45.65 13.17
N ARG A 37 -10.69 -46.69 13.57
CA ARG A 37 -11.16 -47.82 12.75
C ARG A 37 -12.20 -47.42 11.67
N ARG A 38 -12.07 -46.21 11.12
CA ARG A 38 -12.98 -45.58 10.14
C ARG A 38 -12.60 -45.99 8.71
N PRO A 39 -13.53 -45.92 7.75
CA PRO A 39 -13.25 -46.23 6.34
C PRO A 39 -12.10 -45.39 5.79
N THR A 40 -11.32 -45.98 4.88
CA THR A 40 -10.13 -45.38 4.26
C THR A 40 -10.38 -44.01 3.66
N ALA A 41 -11.58 -43.77 3.12
CA ALA A 41 -12.01 -42.48 2.56
C ALA A 41 -11.97 -41.32 3.57
N ALA A 42 -12.30 -41.57 4.84
CA ALA A 42 -12.23 -40.51 5.87
C ALA A 42 -10.78 -40.16 6.23
N ARG A 43 -9.86 -41.13 6.14
CA ARG A 43 -8.42 -40.93 6.38
C ARG A 43 -7.78 -40.12 5.26
N THR A 44 -8.06 -40.47 4.00
CA THR A 44 -7.54 -39.73 2.84
C THR A 44 -8.06 -38.30 2.81
N LEU A 45 -9.35 -38.09 3.14
CA LEU A 45 -9.93 -36.75 3.23
C LEU A 45 -9.24 -35.89 4.31
N ALA A 46 -8.97 -36.45 5.49
CA ALA A 46 -8.30 -35.71 6.57
C ALA A 46 -6.87 -35.30 6.20
N VAL A 47 -6.10 -36.21 5.57
CA VAL A 47 -4.74 -35.92 5.12
C VAL A 47 -4.75 -34.88 4.00
N LEU A 48 -5.63 -35.02 3.00
CA LEU A 48 -5.76 -34.06 1.91
C LEU A 48 -6.15 -32.66 2.42
N SER A 49 -7.09 -32.56 3.35
CA SER A 49 -7.47 -31.29 3.97
C SER A 49 -6.28 -30.63 4.67
N LEU A 50 -5.48 -31.38 5.43
CA LEU A 50 -4.27 -30.83 6.07
C LEU A 50 -3.25 -30.35 5.04
N LEU A 51 -2.98 -31.17 4.02
CA LEU A 51 -1.98 -30.90 2.98
C LEU A 51 -2.35 -29.67 2.13
N LEU A 52 -3.65 -29.47 1.87
CA LEU A 52 -4.15 -28.33 1.12
C LEU A 52 -4.26 -27.07 1.98
N PHE A 53 -4.74 -27.20 3.22
CA PHE A 53 -5.00 -26.06 4.09
C PHE A 53 -3.71 -25.45 4.66
N SER A 54 -2.69 -26.26 4.96
CA SER A 54 -1.41 -25.80 5.51
C SER A 54 -0.71 -24.72 4.66
N PRO A 55 -0.45 -24.92 3.36
CA PRO A 55 0.19 -23.90 2.53
C PRO A 55 -0.71 -22.68 2.28
N ILE A 56 -2.02 -22.88 2.13
CA ILE A 56 -2.98 -21.77 1.93
C ILE A 56 -3.02 -20.88 3.17
N ALA A 57 -3.09 -21.47 4.35
CA ALA A 57 -3.10 -20.73 5.60
C ALA A 57 -1.76 -20.03 5.85
N GLY A 58 -0.63 -20.67 5.50
CA GLY A 58 0.69 -20.05 5.55
C GLY A 58 0.80 -18.83 4.62
N ALA A 59 0.29 -18.95 3.39
CA ALA A 59 0.24 -17.84 2.43
C ALA A 59 -0.67 -16.70 2.91
N ALA A 60 -1.80 -17.01 3.53
CA ALA A 60 -2.69 -16.00 4.10
C ALA A 60 -2.00 -15.21 5.23
N VAL A 61 -1.28 -15.88 6.13
CA VAL A 61 -0.49 -15.21 7.18
C VAL A 61 0.62 -14.36 6.56
N TRP A 62 1.30 -14.87 5.54
CA TRP A 62 2.34 -14.14 4.82
C TRP A 62 1.80 -12.84 4.20
N LEU A 63 0.62 -12.88 3.60
CA LEU A 63 -0.05 -11.71 3.02
C LEU A 63 -0.55 -10.73 4.10
N CYS A 64 -1.04 -11.24 5.24
CA CYS A 64 -1.48 -10.42 6.37
C CYS A 64 -0.34 -9.67 7.07
N LEU A 65 0.91 -10.11 6.91
CA LEU A 65 2.08 -9.46 7.51
C LEU A 65 2.38 -8.06 6.93
N GLY A 66 1.60 -7.62 5.94
CA GLY A 66 1.76 -6.31 5.31
C GLY A 66 2.98 -6.25 4.39
N TRP A 67 3.41 -7.41 3.87
CA TRP A 67 4.50 -7.46 2.90
C TRP A 67 4.16 -6.53 1.72
N PRO A 68 5.09 -5.66 1.30
CA PRO A 68 4.82 -4.72 0.22
C PRO A 68 4.57 -5.48 -1.08
N VAL A 69 3.37 -5.31 -1.63
CA VAL A 69 2.95 -6.05 -2.82
C VAL A 69 3.81 -5.55 -4.00
N PRO A 70 4.38 -6.45 -4.83
CA PRO A 70 5.12 -6.01 -6.00
C PRO A 70 4.21 -5.16 -6.88
N TYR A 71 4.72 -4.01 -7.30
CA TYR A 71 3.97 -3.11 -8.16
C TYR A 71 3.94 -3.68 -9.59
N VAL A 72 2.74 -4.03 -10.04
CA VAL A 72 2.46 -4.39 -11.44
C VAL A 72 1.30 -3.51 -11.90
N GLU A 73 1.54 -2.74 -12.97
CA GLU A 73 0.59 -1.78 -13.52
C GLU A 73 -0.73 -2.47 -13.90
N GLY A 74 -1.86 -1.92 -13.45
CA GLY A 74 -3.21 -2.39 -13.76
C GLY A 74 -3.60 -3.79 -13.23
N LEU A 75 -2.65 -4.57 -12.71
CA LEU A 75 -2.91 -5.89 -12.12
C LEU A 75 -2.99 -5.81 -10.60
N THR A 76 -1.98 -5.20 -9.98
CA THR A 76 -1.88 -5.10 -8.52
C THR A 76 -2.44 -3.79 -7.99
N VAL A 77 -2.39 -2.75 -8.81
CA VAL A 77 -2.96 -1.43 -8.53
C VAL A 77 -4.06 -1.20 -9.56
N LYS A 78 -5.25 -0.79 -9.09
CA LYS A 78 -6.36 -0.45 -9.97
C LYS A 78 -5.94 0.66 -10.93
N PRO A 79 -6.29 0.64 -12.22
CA PRO A 79 -6.00 1.76 -13.10
C PRO A 79 -6.67 3.06 -12.62
N GLY A 80 -5.96 4.17 -12.71
CA GLY A 80 -6.43 5.49 -12.29
C GLY A 80 -5.37 6.32 -11.57
N LYS A 81 -5.80 7.49 -11.10
CA LYS A 81 -4.97 8.40 -10.30
C LYS A 81 -5.10 8.04 -8.82
N HIS A 82 -3.98 7.74 -8.19
CA HIS A 82 -3.90 7.38 -6.77
C HIS A 82 -3.04 8.37 -6.01
N MET A 83 -3.49 8.73 -4.81
CA MET A 83 -2.77 9.67 -3.97
C MET A 83 -1.64 8.96 -3.23
N ILE A 84 -0.47 9.61 -3.18
CA ILE A 84 0.70 9.12 -2.44
C ILE A 84 0.65 9.70 -1.03
N LEU A 85 0.51 8.81 -0.04
CA LEU A 85 0.52 9.20 1.38
C LEU A 85 1.94 9.27 1.93
N GLY A 86 2.80 8.36 1.49
CA GLY A 86 4.18 8.26 1.99
C GLY A 86 5.07 7.44 1.07
N VAL A 87 6.35 7.76 1.10
CA VAL A 87 7.37 7.17 0.24
C VAL A 87 8.62 6.87 1.05
N LYS A 88 9.21 5.71 0.80
CA LYS A 88 10.55 5.37 1.25
C LYS A 88 11.34 4.76 0.09
N ALA A 89 12.31 5.51 -0.42
CA ALA A 89 13.20 5.04 -1.47
C ALA A 89 14.44 4.38 -0.85
N LEU A 90 14.73 3.14 -1.25
CA LEU A 90 15.95 2.40 -0.86
C LEU A 90 16.77 2.16 -2.12
N ILE A 91 17.88 2.89 -2.22
CA ILE A 91 18.81 2.83 -3.37
C ILE A 91 19.31 1.39 -3.54
N GLY A 92 19.13 0.85 -4.75
CA GLY A 92 19.56 -0.51 -5.10
C GLY A 92 18.60 -1.65 -4.69
N ASP A 93 17.53 -1.37 -3.93
CA ASP A 93 16.52 -2.38 -3.55
C ASP A 93 15.14 -2.08 -4.16
N GLY A 94 14.62 -0.87 -3.97
CA GLY A 94 13.32 -0.49 -4.51
C GLY A 94 12.70 0.73 -3.86
N ILE A 95 11.59 1.15 -4.43
CA ILE A 95 10.83 2.31 -3.98
C ILE A 95 9.55 1.81 -3.31
N TYR A 96 9.43 2.04 -2.00
CA TYR A 96 8.28 1.62 -1.21
C TYR A 96 7.31 2.78 -1.11
N VAL A 97 6.09 2.60 -1.60
CA VAL A 97 5.07 3.66 -1.67
C VAL A 97 3.78 3.22 -1.01
N LEU A 98 3.24 4.07 -0.16
CA LEU A 98 1.93 3.93 0.44
C LEU A 98 0.92 4.69 -0.41
N LEU A 99 0.05 3.95 -1.10
CA LEU A 99 -0.96 4.50 -2.00
C LEU A 99 -2.34 4.46 -1.35
N ASP A 100 -3.09 5.56 -1.52
CA ASP A 100 -4.53 5.61 -1.28
C ASP A 100 -5.27 5.36 -2.59
N LEU A 101 -6.04 4.26 -2.63
CA LEU A 101 -6.77 3.77 -3.80
C LEU A 101 -8.19 4.37 -3.92
N GLY A 102 -8.59 5.23 -2.98
CA GLY A 102 -9.92 5.84 -2.94
C GLY A 102 -11.00 4.85 -2.51
N GLY A 103 -11.35 4.88 -1.23
CA GLY A 103 -12.43 4.07 -0.64
C GLY A 103 -11.99 2.73 -0.04
N GLU A 104 -10.74 2.33 -0.24
CA GLU A 104 -10.11 1.19 0.43
C GLU A 104 -9.01 1.65 1.39
N ALA A 105 -8.58 0.77 2.31
CA ALA A 105 -7.47 1.07 3.21
C ALA A 105 -6.16 1.30 2.41
N PRO A 106 -5.35 2.31 2.74
CA PRO A 106 -4.09 2.56 2.05
C PRO A 106 -3.16 1.35 2.10
N ARG A 107 -2.48 1.05 0.98
CA ARG A 107 -1.66 -0.16 0.84
C ARG A 107 -0.24 0.13 0.40
N TYR A 108 0.70 -0.66 0.94
CA TYR A 108 2.12 -0.59 0.61
C TYR A 108 2.44 -1.37 -0.67
N TYR A 109 3.12 -0.70 -1.59
CA TYR A 109 3.60 -1.26 -2.84
C TYR A 109 5.12 -1.11 -2.95
N LYS A 110 5.79 -2.13 -3.48
CA LYS A 110 7.22 -2.08 -3.84
C LYS A 110 7.36 -1.93 -5.35
N MET A 111 7.88 -0.80 -5.79
CA MET A 111 8.31 -0.57 -7.16
C MET A 111 9.79 -0.95 -7.33
N PRO A 112 10.18 -1.50 -8.49
CA PRO A 112 11.59 -1.74 -8.80
C PRO A 112 12.34 -0.41 -8.84
N TRP A 113 13.62 -0.44 -8.42
CA TRP A 113 14.46 0.75 -8.47
C TRP A 113 14.71 1.18 -9.93
N ASN A 114 14.51 2.48 -10.20
CA ASN A 114 14.87 3.12 -11.45
C ASN A 114 15.19 4.59 -11.16
N ASP A 115 16.36 5.05 -11.59
CA ASP A 115 16.85 6.41 -11.30
C ASP A 115 15.90 7.49 -11.84
N ARG A 116 15.39 7.30 -13.06
CA ARG A 116 14.44 8.26 -13.67
C ARG A 116 13.12 8.32 -12.89
N THR A 117 12.64 7.17 -12.43
CA THR A 117 11.42 7.07 -11.65
C THR A 117 11.59 7.70 -10.27
N ALA A 118 12.75 7.50 -9.64
CA ALA A 118 13.09 8.12 -8.35
C ALA A 118 13.18 9.64 -8.47
N GLU A 119 13.83 10.16 -9.52
CA GLU A 119 13.91 11.61 -9.79
C GLU A 119 12.53 12.24 -10.02
N GLN A 120 11.68 11.61 -10.85
CA GLN A 120 10.32 12.10 -11.10
C GLN A 120 9.47 12.12 -9.83
N MET A 121 9.60 11.09 -9.01
CA MET A 121 8.90 11.01 -7.73
C MET A 121 9.41 12.07 -6.74
N GLN A 122 10.73 12.26 -6.63
CA GLN A 122 11.30 13.29 -5.77
C GLN A 122 10.82 14.67 -6.21
N LYS A 123 10.82 14.94 -7.51
CA LYS A 123 10.30 16.19 -8.07
C LYS A 123 8.81 16.40 -7.72
N ALA A 124 7.98 15.37 -7.84
CA ALA A 124 6.56 15.46 -7.47
C ALA A 124 6.36 15.70 -5.96
N LEU A 125 7.21 15.12 -5.11
CA LEU A 125 7.19 15.35 -3.66
C LEU A 125 7.70 16.75 -3.28
N ASP A 126 8.72 17.25 -3.97
CA ASP A 126 9.25 18.59 -3.78
C ASP A 126 8.24 19.66 -4.23
N GLU A 127 7.54 19.42 -5.35
CA GLU A 127 6.44 20.26 -5.83
C GLU A 127 5.27 20.29 -4.84
N ARG A 128 4.94 19.14 -4.23
CA ARG A 128 4.00 19.07 -3.10
C ARG A 128 4.52 19.86 -1.91
N ALA A 129 5.76 19.66 -1.48
CA ALA A 129 6.32 20.40 -0.34
C ALA A 129 6.32 21.92 -0.57
N ALA A 130 6.60 22.36 -1.80
CA ALA A 130 6.54 23.75 -2.22
C ALA A 130 5.10 24.30 -2.31
N GLY A 131 4.12 23.45 -2.62
CA GLY A 131 2.71 23.81 -2.79
C GLY A 131 1.94 24.09 -1.49
N GLY A 132 2.55 23.92 -0.32
CA GLY A 132 1.94 24.20 0.98
C GLY A 132 0.85 23.21 1.42
N GLU A 133 0.12 23.55 2.49
CA GLU A 133 -0.91 22.70 3.10
C GLU A 133 -2.10 22.51 2.15
N GLY A 134 -2.33 21.27 1.70
CA GLY A 134 -3.40 20.89 0.76
C GLY A 134 -2.91 20.44 -0.62
N SER A 135 -1.62 20.59 -0.92
CA SER A 135 -1.02 20.01 -2.14
C SER A 135 -0.92 18.48 -2.02
N THR A 136 -1.22 17.81 -3.12
CA THR A 136 -1.24 16.34 -3.20
C THR A 136 -0.30 15.88 -4.31
N ALA A 137 0.51 14.86 -4.02
CA ALA A 137 1.26 14.13 -5.03
C ALA A 137 0.60 12.78 -5.26
N GLY A 138 0.51 12.36 -6.50
CA GLY A 138 -0.11 11.11 -6.90
C GLY A 138 0.69 10.37 -7.96
N VAL A 139 0.32 9.11 -8.15
CA VAL A 139 0.78 8.28 -9.26
C VAL A 139 -0.41 8.04 -10.19
N GLU A 140 -0.18 8.16 -11.48
CA GLU A 140 -1.12 7.74 -12.50
C GLU A 140 -0.77 6.33 -12.95
N VAL A 141 -1.67 5.39 -12.67
CA VAL A 141 -1.51 3.98 -13.01
C VAL A 141 -2.31 3.68 -14.25
N LYS A 142 -1.62 3.26 -15.30
CA LYS A 142 -2.22 2.83 -16.55
C LYS A 142 -2.93 1.47 -16.40
N PRO A 143 -3.95 1.19 -17.23
CA PRO A 143 -4.51 -0.16 -17.33
C PRO A 143 -3.43 -1.16 -17.72
N PHE A 144 -3.62 -2.42 -17.29
CA PHE A 144 -2.67 -3.48 -17.59
C PHE A 144 -2.62 -3.71 -19.10
N GLU A 145 -1.42 -3.66 -19.66
CA GLU A 145 -1.15 -3.98 -21.05
C GLU A 145 -0.20 -5.19 -21.10
N PHE A 146 -0.59 -6.24 -21.82
CA PHE A 146 0.29 -7.38 -22.08
C PHE A 146 1.27 -7.00 -23.21
N SER A 147 2.22 -6.12 -22.90
CA SER A 147 3.27 -5.67 -23.81
C SER A 147 4.64 -5.95 -23.18
N TRP A 148 5.66 -6.14 -24.02
CA TRP A 148 7.05 -6.20 -23.55
C TRP A 148 7.64 -4.81 -23.28
N ASP A 149 6.91 -3.76 -23.68
CA ASP A 149 7.28 -2.37 -23.43
C ASP A 149 6.94 -1.98 -22.00
N THR A 150 7.97 -1.94 -21.16
CA THR A 150 7.83 -1.48 -19.77
C THR A 150 7.86 0.05 -19.75
N HIS A 151 6.78 0.67 -19.31
CA HIS A 151 6.75 2.10 -19.08
C HIS A 151 7.04 2.40 -17.61
N PRO A 152 7.81 3.47 -17.29
CA PRO A 152 7.95 3.90 -15.91
C PRO A 152 6.63 4.53 -15.42
N PRO A 153 6.28 4.34 -14.14
CA PRO A 153 5.07 4.94 -13.56
C PRO A 153 5.18 6.47 -13.61
N GLN A 154 4.07 7.14 -13.93
CA GLN A 154 4.03 8.59 -14.07
C GLN A 154 3.54 9.24 -12.77
N PHE A 155 4.35 10.15 -12.23
CA PHE A 155 4.00 10.92 -11.03
C PHE A 155 3.46 12.29 -11.43
N TRP A 156 2.43 12.73 -10.73
CA TRP A 156 1.83 14.05 -10.88
C TRP A 156 1.71 14.73 -9.53
N ALA A 157 1.73 16.05 -9.52
CA ALA A 157 1.45 16.87 -8.35
C ALA A 157 0.31 17.85 -8.71
N ASP A 158 -0.73 17.91 -7.88
CA ASP A 158 -1.80 18.87 -8.09
C ASP A 158 -1.33 20.27 -7.65
N PRO A 159 -1.41 21.29 -8.51
CA PRO A 159 -1.13 22.66 -8.12
C PRO A 159 -2.18 23.14 -7.12
N GLN A 160 -1.76 23.89 -6.10
CA GLN A 160 -2.67 24.41 -5.09
C GLN A 160 -3.83 25.20 -5.75
N PRO A 161 -5.11 24.96 -5.39
CA PRO A 161 -6.16 25.90 -5.73
C PRO A 161 -5.81 27.24 -5.07
N LYS A 162 -5.74 28.33 -5.83
CA LYS A 162 -5.34 29.66 -5.34
C LYS A 162 -6.34 30.14 -4.26
N VAL A 163 -6.06 29.89 -2.98
CA VAL A 163 -6.97 30.24 -1.86
C VAL A 163 -6.83 31.69 -1.41
N LEU A 164 -5.89 32.44 -1.99
CA LEU A 164 -5.71 33.85 -1.67
C LEU A 164 -6.44 34.71 -2.71
N PRO A 165 -7.38 35.58 -2.29
CA PRO A 165 -7.78 36.72 -3.10
C PRO A 165 -6.52 37.48 -3.53
N ASP A 166 -6.48 37.96 -4.77
CA ASP A 166 -5.35 38.76 -5.23
C ASP A 166 -5.14 39.92 -4.26
N LYS A 167 -3.91 40.06 -3.76
CA LYS A 167 -3.53 41.19 -2.91
C LYS A 167 -3.97 42.45 -3.66
N PRO A 168 -4.89 43.28 -3.11
CA PRO A 168 -5.37 44.44 -3.82
C PRO A 168 -4.16 45.29 -4.19
N HIS A 169 -4.02 45.58 -5.47
CA HIS A 169 -3.06 46.56 -5.94
C HIS A 169 -3.43 47.85 -5.22
N GLN A 170 -2.56 48.30 -4.33
CA GLN A 170 -2.64 49.64 -3.78
C GLN A 170 -2.50 50.55 -4.99
N GLU A 171 -3.61 51.13 -5.44
CA GLU A 171 -3.61 52.15 -6.49
C GLU A 171 -2.58 53.19 -6.08
N GLU A 172 -1.48 53.28 -6.83
CA GLU A 172 -0.50 54.33 -6.67
C GLU A 172 -1.27 55.66 -6.72
N PRO A 173 -1.10 56.57 -5.73
CA PRO A 173 -1.84 57.82 -5.73
C PRO A 173 -1.56 58.54 -7.04
N MET A 174 -2.61 58.64 -7.85
CA MET A 174 -2.63 59.30 -9.15
C MET A 174 -2.03 60.70 -8.98
N HIS A 175 -0.80 60.88 -9.46
CA HIS A 175 -0.16 62.18 -9.49
C HIS A 175 -0.99 63.06 -10.43
N ALA A 176 -1.82 63.93 -9.87
CA ALA A 176 -2.63 64.85 -10.65
C ALA A 176 -1.69 65.73 -11.49
N PRO A 177 -1.84 65.77 -12.82
CA PRO A 177 -1.03 66.66 -13.63
C PRO A 177 -1.57 68.08 -13.47
N GLY A 178 -0.72 68.99 -12.99
CA GLY A 178 -0.96 70.44 -13.03
C GLY A 178 -1.18 71.10 -11.68
N GLN A 179 -0.09 71.51 -11.04
CA GLN A 179 -0.08 72.72 -10.22
C GLN A 179 1.23 73.45 -10.48
N ASP A 180 1.25 74.14 -11.62
CA ASP A 180 2.25 75.11 -12.01
C ASP A 180 1.53 76.43 -12.26
N ILE A 181 1.30 77.19 -11.18
CA ILE A 181 1.30 78.66 -11.06
C ILE A 181 1.04 79.11 -9.62
#